data_AF-A0A975B3G6-F1
#
_entry.id   AF-A0A975B3G6-F1
#
_cell.length_a   1.000
_cell.length_b   1.000
_cell.length_c   1.000
_cell.angle_alpha   90.00
_cell.angle_beta   90.00
_cell.angle_gamma   90.00
#
_symmetry.space_group_name_H-M   'P 1'
#
loop_
_entity.id
_entity.type
_entity.pdbx_description
1 polymer ?
#
loop_
_entity_poly.entity_id
_entity_poly.type
_entity_poly.pdbx_seq_one_letter_code
_entity_poly.pdbx_strand_id
1 'polypeptide(L)' 'MSNIQPQGEDLRKAVQWLSEEKQCSKTRDIKSLVQDACARFDLSPKDAEFLARFASEEFKI' A
#
# COMPACT_ATOMS: atom_id res chain seq x y z
N MET A 1 -7.86 8.06 28.43
CA MET A 1 -8.30 7.17 27.34
C MET A 1 -8.12 7.91 26.04
N SER A 2 -6.97 7.74 25.40
CA SER A 2 -6.65 8.40 24.14
C SER A 2 -6.49 7.28 23.13
N ASN A 3 -7.58 6.98 22.40
CA ASN A 3 -7.53 6.12 21.23
C ASN A 3 -6.83 6.92 20.12
N ILE A 4 -5.52 7.09 20.27
CA ILE A 4 -4.64 7.65 19.26
C ILE A 4 -4.60 6.56 18.20
N GLN A 5 -5.51 6.61 17.22
CA GLN A 5 -5.33 5.86 16.00
C GLN A 5 -3.94 6.27 15.48
N PRO A 6 -2.97 5.33 15.38
CA PRO A 6 -1.65 5.69 14.93
C PRO A 6 -1.80 6.24 13.51
N GLN A 7 -1.40 7.49 13.31
CA GLN A 7 -1.41 8.14 12.00
C GLN A 7 -0.71 7.21 11.00
N GLY A 8 -1.44 6.62 10.06
CA GLY A 8 -0.92 5.66 9.08
C GLY A 8 -1.36 4.19 9.26
N GLU A 9 -2.43 3.88 10.01
CA GLU A 9 -2.99 2.52 10.04
C GLU A 9 -3.44 2.05 8.64
N ASP A 10 -4.06 2.93 7.86
CA ASP A 10 -4.49 2.67 6.48
C ASP A 10 -3.29 2.36 5.58
N LEU A 11 -2.19 3.11 5.72
CA LEU A 11 -0.94 2.84 5.00
C LEU A 11 -0.39 1.45 5.35
N ARG A 12 -0.37 1.06 6.62
CA ARG A 12 0.12 -0.28 7.02
C ARG A 12 -0.75 -1.40 6.48
N LYS A 13 -2.07 -1.21 6.46
CA LYS A 13 -3.00 -2.19 5.89
C LYS A 13 -2.85 -2.27 4.37
N ALA A 14 -2.66 -1.14 3.71
CA ALA A 14 -2.39 -1.07 2.28
C ALA A 14 -1.09 -1.76 1.89
N VAL A 15 0.00 -1.56 2.66
CA VAL A 15 1.28 -2.25 2.42
C VAL A 15 1.14 -3.76 2.61
N GLN A 16 0.51 -4.21 3.70
CA GLN A 16 0.27 -5.64 3.93
C GLN A 16 -0.53 -6.26 2.80
N TRP A 17 -1.67 -5.64 2.45
CA TRP A 17 -2.52 -6.11 1.36
C TRP A 17 -1.76 -6.15 0.03
N LEU A 18 -0.94 -5.13 -0.25
CA LEU A 18 -0.16 -5.07 -1.48
C LEU A 18 0.89 -6.18 -1.55
N SER A 19 1.58 -6.50 -0.45
CA SER A 19 2.51 -7.63 -0.38
C SER A 19 1.79 -8.98 -0.56
N GLU A 20 0.62 -9.15 0.07
CA GLU A 20 -0.23 -10.34 -0.07
C GLU A 20 -0.79 -10.51 -1.48
N GLU A 21 -1.19 -9.42 -2.11
CA GLU A 21 -1.71 -9.43 -3.47
C GLU A 21 -0.57 -9.65 -4.47
N LYS A 22 0.64 -9.12 -4.21
CA LYS A 22 1.81 -9.35 -5.09
C LYS A 22 2.34 -10.78 -5.02
N GLN A 23 2.34 -11.41 -3.83
CA GLN A 23 2.72 -12.82 -3.69
C GLN A 23 1.69 -13.75 -4.35
N CYS A 24 0.40 -13.41 -4.29
CA CYS A 24 -0.67 -14.19 -4.92
C CYS A 24 -0.70 -13.95 -6.45
N SER A 25 -0.59 -12.69 -6.85
CA SER A 25 -0.61 -12.23 -8.24
C SER A 25 0.80 -11.82 -8.70
N LYS A 26 1.68 -12.80 -8.95
CA LYS A 26 3.05 -12.55 -9.42
C LYS A 26 3.11 -11.70 -10.71
N THR A 27 2.05 -11.77 -11.52
CA THR A 27 1.93 -11.10 -12.84
C THR A 27 1.34 -9.70 -12.79
N ARG A 28 0.78 -9.23 -11.66
CA ARG A 28 0.22 -7.87 -11.59
C ARG A 28 1.31 -6.83 -11.46
N ASP A 29 1.18 -5.77 -12.25
CA ASP A 29 1.99 -4.56 -12.13
C ASP A 29 1.82 -3.89 -10.78
N ILE A 30 2.94 -3.44 -10.23
CA ILE A 30 2.98 -2.72 -8.94
C ILE A 30 2.10 -1.47 -8.99
N LYS A 31 2.08 -0.75 -10.12
CA LYS A 31 1.24 0.44 -10.29
C LYS A 31 -0.25 0.14 -10.10
N SER A 32 -0.72 -1.00 -10.61
CA SER A 32 -2.12 -1.42 -10.46
C SER A 32 -2.42 -1.78 -9.00
N LEU A 33 -1.51 -2.51 -8.33
CA LEU A 33 -1.65 -2.84 -6.91
C LEU A 33 -1.68 -1.59 -6.03
N VAL A 34 -0.84 -0.60 -6.32
CA VAL A 34 -0.81 0.69 -5.60
C VAL A 34 -2.10 1.47 -5.79
N GLN A 35 -2.65 1.48 -7.01
CA GLN A 35 -3.94 2.11 -7.32
C GLN A 35 -5.10 1.43 -6.58
N ASP A 36 -5.19 0.10 -6.62
CA ASP A 36 -6.20 -0.67 -5.88
C ASP A 36 -6.09 -0.41 -4.38
N ALA A 37 -4.87 -0.44 -3.82
CA ALA A 37 -4.65 -0.16 -2.41
C ALA A 37 -5.05 1.28 -2.05
N CYS A 38 -4.75 2.27 -2.90
CA CYS A 38 -5.14 3.66 -2.70
C CYS A 38 -6.67 3.84 -2.72
N ALA A 39 -7.37 3.18 -3.64
CA ALA A 39 -8.82 3.21 -3.74
C ALA A 39 -9.51 2.43 -2.60
N ARG A 40 -8.88 1.36 -2.11
CA ARG A 40 -9.43 0.47 -1.08
C ARG A 40 -9.25 1.00 0.34
N PHE A 41 -8.13 1.67 0.60
CA PHE A 41 -7.75 2.17 1.93
C PHE A 41 -7.89 3.70 2.05
N ASP A 42 -8.43 4.38 1.04
CA ASP A 42 -8.61 5.83 1.02
C ASP A 42 -7.30 6.58 1.36
N LEU A 43 -6.19 6.13 0.76
CA LEU A 43 -4.87 6.68 1.05
C LEU A 43 -4.83 8.15 0.62
N SER A 44 -4.35 9.00 1.53
CA SER A 44 -4.04 10.39 1.17
C SER A 44 -2.93 10.43 0.11
N PRO A 45 -2.84 11.48 -0.72
CA PRO A 45 -1.80 11.59 -1.75
C PRO A 45 -0.37 11.38 -1.21
N LYS A 46 -0.13 11.80 0.04
CA LYS A 46 1.12 11.57 0.77
C LYS A 46 1.40 10.07 1.03
N ASP A 47 0.38 9.32 1.45
CA ASP A 47 0.48 7.89 1.71
C ASP A 47 0.56 7.08 0.41
N ALA A 48 -0.15 7.51 -0.63
CA ALA A 48 -0.09 6.91 -1.96
C ALA A 48 1.32 7.01 -2.58
N GLU A 49 1.98 8.18 -2.47
CA GLU A 49 3.38 8.33 -2.87
C GLU A 49 4.31 7.41 -2.08
N PHE A 50 4.10 7.29 -0.77
CA PHE A 50 4.90 6.40 0.08
C PHE A 50 4.72 4.93 -0.32
N LEU A 51 3.47 4.50 -0.53
CA LEU A 51 3.13 3.15 -0.98
C LEU A 51 3.74 2.85 -2.36
N ALA A 52 3.63 3.78 -3.31
CA ALA A 52 4.18 3.65 -4.65
C ALA A 52 5.71 3.49 -4.63
N ARG A 53 6.37 4.32 -3.82
CA ARG A 53 7.83 4.27 -3.65
C ARG A 53 8.26 2.99 -2.94
N PHE A 54 7.59 2.62 -1.85
CA PHE A 54 7.85 1.38 -1.13
C PHE A 54 7.73 0.16 -2.04
N ALA A 55 6.63 0.05 -2.78
CA ALA A 55 6.42 -1.06 -3.68
C ALA A 55 7.44 -1.08 -4.84
N SER A 56 7.85 0.08 -5.35
CA SER A 56 8.93 0.16 -6.35
C SER A 56 10.30 -0.26 -5.81
N GLU A 57 10.58 -0.03 -4.52
CA GLU A 57 11.80 -0.46 -3.84
C GLU A 57 11.79 -1.95 -3.45
N GLU A 58 10.68 -2.46 -2.90
CA GLU A 58 10.55 -3.85 -2.43
C GLU A 58 10.55 -4.85 -3.58
N PHE A 59 9.79 -4.56 -4.64
CA PHE A 59 9.63 -5.47 -5.78
C PHE A 59 10.60 -5.13 -6.92
N LYS A 60 11.78 -4.60 -6.58
CA LYS A 60 12.84 -4.23 -7.53
C LYS A 60 13.11 -5.40 -8.49
N ILE A 61 12.64 -5.23 -9.72
CA ILE A 61 12.89 -6.11 -10.88
C ILE A 61 14.26 -5.79 -11.48
#